data_AF-A0A7W5PFZ9-F1
#
_entry.id   AF-A0A7W5PFZ9-F1
#
_cell.length_a   1.000
_cell.length_b   1.000
_cell.length_c   1.000
_cell.angle_alpha   90.00
_cell.angle_beta   90.00
_cell.angle_gamma   90.00
#
_symmetry.space_group_name_H-M   'P 1'
#
loop_
_entity.id
_entity.type
_entity.pdbx_description
1 polymer ?
#
loop_
_entity_poly.entity_id
_entity_poly.type
_entity_poly.pdbx_seq_one_letter_code
_entity_poly.pdbx_strand_id
1 'polypeptide(L)'
;MSLILAFIVIPSSTREFVKAFTLLLFLIGSVLAVDGILALRTGVDLTWRRLRYGTAAKVMGAGKLAAAAFALVLVLTGVSV
;
A
#
# COMPACT_ATOMS: atom_id res chain seq x y z
N MET A 1 2.33 9.99 11.70
CA MET A 1 2.90 10.19 13.06
C MET A 1 2.46 9.11 14.07
N SER A 2 1.27 8.53 13.96
CA SER A 2 0.79 7.45 14.84
C SER A 2 1.65 6.18 14.82
N LEU A 3 2.21 5.79 13.66
CA LEU A 3 3.12 4.64 13.52
C LEU A 3 4.45 4.82 14.26
N ILE A 4 4.94 6.08 14.33
CA ILE A 4 6.15 6.45 15.07
C ILE A 4 5.86 6.48 16.58
N LEU A 5 4.64 6.85 16.99
CA LEU A 5 4.23 6.80 18.40
C LEU A 5 4.09 5.36 18.92
N ALA A 6 3.68 4.41 18.08
CA ALA A 6 3.69 2.98 18.44
C ALA A 6 5.10 2.47 18.79
N PHE A 7 6.15 3.10 18.23
CA PHE A 7 7.56 2.81 18.48
C PHE A 7 8.00 3.06 19.94
N ILE A 8 7.28 3.94 20.65
CA ILE A 8 7.57 4.28 22.05
C ILE A 8 6.86 3.33 23.01
N VAL A 9 5.72 2.77 22.59
CA VAL A 9 4.78 2.07 23.49
C VAL A 9 4.96 0.55 23.46
N ILE A 10 5.47 -0.03 22.37
CA ILE A 10 5.55 -1.49 22.23
C ILE A 10 6.99 -1.96 22.54
N PRO A 11 7.22 -2.74 23.62
CA PRO A 11 8.52 -3.34 23.92
C PRO A 11 8.78 -4.57 23.03
N SER A 12 8.47 -4.49 21.73
CA SER A 12 8.80 -5.54 20.77
C SER A 12 10.24 -5.34 20.30
N SER A 13 11.01 -6.42 20.19
CA SER A 13 12.32 -6.33 19.53
C SER A 13 12.15 -5.67 18.16
N THR A 14 13.07 -4.79 17.76
CA THR A 14 13.02 -4.06 16.48
C THR A 14 12.70 -4.99 15.31
N ARG A 15 13.14 -6.26 15.39
CA ARG A 15 12.90 -7.32 14.42
C ARG A 15 11.44 -7.73 14.28
N GLU A 16 10.71 -7.87 15.38
CA GLU A 16 9.29 -8.27 15.33
C GLU A 16 8.42 -7.16 14.75
N PHE A 17 8.73 -5.91 15.06
CA PHE A 17 8.06 -4.76 14.45
C PHE A 17 8.32 -4.69 12.94
N VAL A 18 9.57 -4.82 12.49
CA VAL A 18 9.91 -4.82 11.05
C VAL A 18 9.11 -5.90 10.33
N LYS A 19 9.03 -7.12 10.88
CA LYS A 19 8.20 -8.20 10.31
C LYS A 19 6.72 -7.82 10.22
N ALA A 20 6.14 -7.30 11.29
CA ALA A 20 4.73 -6.90 11.30
C ALA A 20 4.45 -5.76 10.31
N PHE A 21 5.35 -4.79 10.23
CA PHE A 21 5.26 -3.66 9.29
C PHE A 21 5.41 -4.11 7.84
N THR A 22 6.33 -5.03 7.57
CA THR A 22 6.50 -5.66 6.26
C THR A 22 5.25 -6.41 5.83
N LEU A 23 4.62 -7.18 6.73
CA LEU A 23 3.34 -7.84 6.44
C LEU A 23 2.23 -6.84 6.14
N LEU A 24 2.15 -5.74 6.90
CA LEU A 24 1.17 -4.68 6.67
C LEU A 24 1.37 -4.00 5.31
N LEU A 25 2.62 -3.68 4.96
CA LEU A 25 2.97 -3.12 3.65
C LEU A 25 2.63 -4.06 2.51
N PHE A 26 2.88 -5.36 2.69
CA PHE A 26 2.53 -6.37 1.70
C PHE A 26 1.01 -6.47 1.50
N LEU A 27 0.24 -6.45 2.60
CA LEU A 27 -1.21 -6.48 2.54
C LEU A 27 -1.77 -5.24 1.81
N ILE A 28 -1.34 -4.04 2.23
CA ILE A 28 -1.80 -2.78 1.63
C ILE A 28 -1.38 -2.69 0.16
N GLY A 29 -0.13 -3.05 -0.15
CA GLY A 29 0.39 -3.08 -1.52
C GLY A 29 -0.40 -4.03 -2.42
N SER A 30 -0.78 -5.21 -1.91
CA SER A 30 -1.59 -6.17 -2.67
C SER A 30 -2.99 -5.63 -2.99
N VAL A 31 -3.65 -5.00 -2.01
CA VAL A 31 -4.96 -4.37 -2.22
C VAL A 31 -4.86 -3.24 -3.25
N LEU A 32 -3.85 -2.38 -3.13
CA LEU A 32 -3.58 -1.31 -4.09
C LEU A 32 -3.30 -1.84 -5.50
N ALA A 33 -2.58 -2.96 -5.63
CA ALA A 33 -2.30 -3.58 -6.92
C ALA A 33 -3.58 -4.08 -7.59
N VAL A 34 -4.40 -4.84 -6.87
CA VAL A 34 -5.66 -5.38 -7.41
C VAL A 34 -6.62 -4.25 -7.80
N ASP A 35 -6.81 -3.29 -6.91
CA ASP A 35 -7.70 -2.15 -7.13
C ASP A 35 -7.19 -1.23 -8.25
N GLY A 36 -5.88 -1.03 -8.34
CA GLY A 36 -5.24 -0.31 -9.45
C GLY A 36 -5.42 -1.00 -10.80
N ILE A 37 -5.26 -2.33 -10.86
CA ILE A 37 -5.51 -3.13 -12.08
C ILE A 37 -6.98 -3.03 -12.49
N LEU A 38 -7.92 -3.14 -11.53
CA LEU A 38 -9.34 -3.00 -11.80
C LEU A 38 -9.65 -1.61 -12.36
N ALA A 39 -9.16 -0.53 -11.73
CA ALA A 39 -9.37 0.83 -12.20
C ALA A 39 -8.79 1.09 -13.61
N LEU A 40 -7.64 0.48 -13.94
CA LEU A 40 -7.07 0.55 -15.29
C LEU A 40 -7.91 -0.18 -16.34
N ARG A 41 -8.43 -1.37 -15.99
CA ARG A 41 -9.23 -2.22 -16.88
C ARG A 41 -10.63 -1.68 -17.11
N THR A 42 -11.31 -1.27 -16.05
CA THR A 42 -12.70 -0.83 -16.09
C THR A 42 -12.84 0.66 -16.37
N GLY A 43 -11.81 1.46 -16.08
CA GLY A 43 -11.92 2.92 -16.11
C GLY A 43 -12.89 3.47 -15.07
N VAL A 44 -13.15 2.72 -14.00
CA VAL A 44 -14.01 3.12 -12.88
C VAL A 44 -13.21 3.05 -11.59
N ASP A 45 -13.24 4.11 -10.79
CA ASP A 45 -12.55 4.17 -9.51
C ASP A 45 -13.49 4.77 -8.44
N LEU A 46 -13.73 4.06 -7.34
CA LEU A 46 -14.48 4.55 -6.19
C LEU A 46 -13.56 4.67 -4.97
N THR A 47 -12.68 5.65 -4.98
CA THR A 47 -11.79 5.91 -3.84
C THR A 47 -12.29 7.10 -3.01
N TRP A 48 -12.33 6.95 -1.68
CA TRP A 48 -12.72 8.02 -0.73
C TRP A 48 -14.13 8.57 -0.95
N ARG A 49 -15.10 7.70 -1.26
CA ARG A 49 -16.47 8.08 -1.65
C ARG A 49 -16.55 9.00 -2.88
N ARG A 50 -15.44 9.17 -3.62
CA ARG A 50 -15.41 9.91 -4.88
C ARG A 50 -15.31 8.93 -6.03
N LEU A 51 -16.37 8.89 -6.82
CA LEU A 51 -16.46 8.10 -8.04
C LEU A 51 -15.79 8.87 -9.18
N ARG A 52 -14.83 8.24 -9.85
CA ARG A 52 -14.12 8.77 -11.03
C ARG A 52 -14.32 7.82 -12.20
N TYR A 53 -14.32 8.38 -13.40
CA TYR A 53 -14.50 7.64 -14.64
C TYR A 53 -13.43 7.98 -15.69
N GLY A 54 -13.25 7.06 -16.64
CA GLY A 54 -12.42 7.25 -17.82
C GLY A 54 -10.94 7.50 -17.48
N THR A 55 -10.35 8.51 -18.11
CA THR A 55 -8.92 8.82 -17.96
C THR A 55 -8.54 9.15 -16.51
N ALA A 56 -9.39 9.87 -15.78
CA ALA A 56 -9.12 10.21 -14.38
C ALA A 56 -9.09 8.96 -13.47
N ALA A 57 -9.96 7.98 -13.73
CA ALA A 57 -9.92 6.70 -13.04
C ALA A 57 -8.66 5.90 -13.38
N LYS A 58 -8.26 5.88 -14.65
CA LYS A 58 -7.03 5.18 -15.09
C LYS A 58 -5.76 5.81 -14.49
N VAL A 59 -5.68 7.14 -14.42
CA VAL A 59 -4.54 7.83 -13.78
C VAL A 59 -4.47 7.50 -12.29
N MET A 60 -5.62 7.49 -11.61
CA MET A 60 -5.67 7.06 -10.21
C MET A 60 -5.25 5.60 -10.04
N GLY A 61 -5.71 4.70 -10.92
CA GLY A 61 -5.33 3.29 -10.93
C GLY A 61 -3.83 3.06 -11.16
N ALA A 62 -3.23 3.81 -12.09
CA ALA A 62 -1.78 3.81 -12.30
C ALA A 62 -1.03 4.28 -11.06
N GLY A 63 -1.53 5.32 -10.37
CA GLY A 63 -0.98 5.78 -9.10
C GLY A 63 -1.03 4.71 -8.00
N LYS A 64 -2.14 3.96 -7.89
CA LYS A 64 -2.26 2.82 -6.96
C LYS A 64 -1.25 1.73 -7.27
N LEU A 65 -1.04 1.42 -8.54
CA LEU A 65 -0.03 0.44 -8.97
C LEU A 65 1.41 0.90 -8.69
N ALA A 66 1.72 2.18 -8.90
CA ALA A 66 3.02 2.73 -8.54
C ALA A 66 3.27 2.65 -7.02
N ALA A 67 2.24 2.96 -6.21
CA ALA A 67 2.31 2.81 -4.76
C ALA A 67 2.48 1.34 -4.33
N ALA A 68 1.78 0.41 -5.00
CA ALA A 68 1.94 -1.02 -4.76
C ALA A 68 3.37 -1.51 -5.09
N ALA A 69 3.94 -1.05 -6.21
CA ALA A 69 5.32 -1.38 -6.59
C ALA A 69 6.33 -0.85 -5.55
N PHE A 70 6.13 0.38 -5.07
CA PHE A 70 6.96 0.95 -4.01
C PHE A 70 6.83 0.18 -2.69
N ALA A 71 5.61 -0.21 -2.31
CA ALA A 71 5.38 -1.06 -1.15
C ALA A 71 6.11 -2.41 -1.27
N LEU A 72 6.13 -3.00 -2.47
CA LEU A 72 6.85 -4.25 -2.74
C LEU A 72 8.36 -4.07 -2.57
N VAL A 73 8.94 -2.97 -3.06
CA VAL A 73 10.36 -2.65 -2.82
C VAL A 73 10.65 -2.54 -1.33
N LEU A 74 9.80 -1.85 -0.57
CA LEU A 74 9.95 -1.76 0.89
C LEU A 74 9.82 -3.11 1.59
N VAL A 75 8.90 -3.97 1.13
CA VAL A 75 8.78 -5.34 1.64
C VAL A 75 10.07 -6.12 1.42
N LEU A 76 10.65 -6.05 0.22
CA LEU A 76 11.93 -6.71 -0.08
C LEU A 76 13.05 -6.21 0.83
N THR A 77 13.13 -4.89 1.08
CA THR A 77 14.11 -4.34 2.02
C THR A 77 13.87 -4.82 3.46
N GLY A 78 12.61 -4.93 3.90
CA GLY A 78 12.28 -5.39 5.24
C GLY A 78 12.54 -6.89 5.45
N VAL A 79 12.45 -7.72 4.41
CA VAL A 79 12.80 -9.14 4.46
C VAL A 79 14.32 -9.34 4.52
N SER A 80 15.10 -8.42 3.95
CA SER A 80 16.57 -8.48 3.98
C SER A 80 17.23 -8.05 5.30
N VAL A 81 16.44 -7.70 6.33
CA VAL A 81 16.89 -7.25 7.67
C VAL A 81 16.59 -8.31 8.73
#